data_AF-A0A4Y7M4C7-F1
#
_entry.id   AF-A0A4Y7M4C7-F1
#
_cell.length_a   1.000
_cell.length_b   1.000
_cell.length_c   1.000
_cell.angle_alpha   90.00
_cell.angle_beta   90.00
_cell.angle_gamma   90.00
#
_symmetry.space_group_name_H-M   'P 1'
#
loop_
_entity.id
_entity.type
_entity.pdbx_description
1 polymer ?
#
loop_
_entity_poly.entity_id
_entity_poly.type
_entity_poly.pdbx_seq_one_letter_code
_entity_poly.pdbx_strand_id
1 'polypeptide(L)'
;MFKFQAFGRLLARTIGVNQTEVINVIFSRGLSKFPAEPDYLDSEGPQISLYEPLNVQIKSYDFTVLEKFSGYIHKTAENMGIEVDDCWAAPCKKYKIQTFKPFSAQVESQYNLNIYERNVQVVDLESTKAPLFFHIIQAALPEGVNMTVKPHDDTDEEHRYVPDLELTQLKNELSSLGGPTATKGKR
;
A
#
# COMPACT_ATOMS: atom_id res chain seq x y z
N MET A 1 -15.22 0.85 -48.53
CA MET A 1 -14.22 1.22 -49.56
C MET A 1 -14.89 2.14 -50.57
N PHE A 2 -14.82 3.45 -50.37
CA PHE A 2 -15.32 4.42 -51.34
C PHE A 2 -14.35 5.60 -51.39
N LYS A 3 -13.53 5.62 -52.45
CA LYS A 3 -12.69 6.74 -52.85
C LYS A 3 -13.55 7.68 -53.68
N PHE A 4 -13.49 8.98 -53.39
CA PHE A 4 -13.86 10.01 -54.35
C PHE A 4 -12.65 10.91 -54.62
N GLN A 5 -12.55 11.25 -55.90
CA GLN A 5 -11.40 11.71 -56.64
C GLN A 5 -11.29 13.23 -56.59
N ALA A 6 -10.04 13.72 -56.63
CA ALA A 6 -9.67 15.13 -56.73
C ALA A 6 -10.24 15.80 -58.00
N PHE A 7 -10.41 17.14 -57.97
CA PHE A 7 -9.95 18.07 -59.01
C PHE A 7 -10.28 19.53 -58.62
N GLY A 8 -9.34 20.45 -58.89
CA GLY A 8 -9.66 21.89 -59.01
C GLY A 8 -8.69 22.85 -58.31
N ARG A 9 -7.55 23.15 -58.95
CA ARG A 9 -6.80 24.39 -58.72
C ARG A 9 -7.50 25.54 -59.46
N LEU A 10 -7.50 26.76 -58.91
CA LEU A 10 -7.19 27.99 -59.66
C LEU A 10 -6.99 29.20 -58.71
N LEU A 11 -6.21 30.14 -59.21
CA LEU A 11 -5.38 31.12 -58.50
C LEU A 11 -6.02 32.52 -58.32
N ALA A 12 -5.49 33.18 -57.28
CA ALA A 12 -5.11 34.60 -57.17
C ALA A 12 -6.18 35.69 -57.05
N ARG A 13 -6.09 36.46 -55.94
CA ARG A 13 -5.96 37.92 -55.97
C ARG A 13 -5.29 38.45 -54.70
N THR A 14 -4.20 39.17 -54.92
CA THR A 14 -3.37 39.94 -53.97
C THR A 14 -4.06 41.24 -53.57
N ILE A 15 -3.77 41.75 -52.36
CA ILE A 15 -3.27 43.12 -52.04
C ILE A 15 -3.57 43.45 -50.57
N GLY A 16 -2.55 43.86 -49.82
CA GLY A 16 -2.69 44.51 -48.51
C GLY A 16 -1.50 44.29 -47.57
N VAL A 17 -0.35 44.89 -47.88
CA VAL A 17 0.81 44.99 -46.99
C VAL A 17 0.54 46.06 -45.91
N ASN A 18 0.90 45.79 -44.66
CA ASN A 18 1.43 46.79 -43.75
C ASN A 18 2.54 46.16 -42.90
N GLN A 19 3.73 46.72 -43.06
CA GLN A 19 4.97 46.36 -42.40
C GLN A 19 4.94 46.82 -40.93
N THR A 20 5.34 45.94 -40.02
CA THR A 20 6.14 46.35 -38.87
C THR A 20 7.38 45.47 -38.85
N GLU A 21 8.50 46.08 -39.19
CA GLU A 21 9.82 45.48 -39.18
C GLU A 21 10.26 45.31 -37.72
N VAL A 22 10.46 44.06 -37.29
CA VAL A 22 11.27 43.77 -36.10
C VAL A 22 12.57 43.18 -36.62
N ILE A 23 13.58 44.04 -36.74
CA ILE A 23 14.94 43.66 -37.08
C ILE A 23 15.51 42.91 -35.87
N ASN A 24 15.37 41.58 -35.86
CA ASN A 24 16.13 40.75 -34.94
C ASN A 24 17.52 40.49 -35.54
N VAL A 25 18.47 41.24 -34.99
CA VAL A 25 19.89 41.15 -35.28
C VAL A 25 20.36 39.73 -35.03
N ILE A 26 20.97 39.18 -36.08
CA ILE A 26 21.78 37.97 -36.08
C ILE A 26 22.84 38.11 -34.98
N PHE A 27 22.62 37.46 -33.84
CA PHE A 27 23.66 37.17 -32.86
C PHE A 27 23.71 35.66 -32.64
N SER A 28 24.89 35.10 -32.98
CA SER A 28 25.43 33.77 -32.66
C SER A 28 24.56 32.52 -32.92
N ARG A 29 24.68 31.97 -34.15
CA ARG A 29 24.41 30.54 -34.47
C ARG A 29 25.37 29.55 -33.78
N GLY A 30 25.88 29.87 -32.59
CA GLY A 30 26.91 29.11 -31.88
C GLY A 30 26.70 29.01 -30.37
N LEU A 31 25.63 29.58 -29.80
CA LEU A 31 25.35 29.53 -28.36
C LEU A 31 24.07 28.76 -27.97
N SER A 32 23.42 28.07 -28.91
CA SER A 32 22.19 27.31 -28.62
C SER A 32 22.44 25.91 -28.03
N LYS A 33 23.67 25.61 -27.58
CA LYS A 33 24.05 24.33 -26.96
C LYS A 33 24.66 24.47 -25.56
N PHE A 34 24.52 25.63 -24.93
CA PHE A 34 24.76 25.74 -23.50
C PHE A 34 23.40 25.62 -22.81
N PRO A 35 23.11 24.52 -22.09
CA PRO A 35 21.97 24.51 -21.19
C PRO A 35 22.24 25.61 -20.16
N ALA A 36 21.48 26.71 -20.26
CA ALA A 36 21.61 27.86 -19.37
C ALA A 36 21.18 27.50 -17.93
N GLU A 37 20.40 26.43 -17.82
CA GLU A 37 19.95 25.83 -16.58
C GLU A 37 20.58 24.44 -16.51
N PRO A 38 21.30 24.10 -15.44
CA PRO A 38 21.83 22.77 -15.28
C PRO A 38 20.71 21.72 -15.18
N ASP A 39 20.94 20.54 -15.77
CA ASP A 39 19.96 19.43 -15.92
C ASP A 39 19.26 19.01 -14.61
N TYR A 40 19.77 19.40 -13.44
CA TYR A 40 19.17 19.08 -12.14
C TYR A 40 17.95 19.94 -11.77
N LEU A 41 17.73 21.09 -12.42
CA LEU A 41 16.61 22.00 -12.11
C LEU A 41 15.26 21.47 -12.62
N ASP A 42 15.26 20.77 -13.76
CA ASP A 42 14.06 20.17 -14.36
C ASP A 42 13.83 18.71 -13.95
N SER A 43 14.84 18.05 -13.35
CA SER A 43 14.76 16.64 -12.93
C SER A 43 14.01 16.43 -11.63
N GLU A 44 13.87 17.48 -10.80
CA GLU A 44 13.09 17.41 -9.57
C GLU A 44 11.64 17.81 -9.85
N GLY A 45 10.92 16.90 -10.51
CA GLY A 45 9.46 16.95 -10.56
C GLY A 45 8.85 16.91 -9.14
N PRO A 46 7.53 17.12 -9.00
CA PRO A 46 6.88 17.06 -7.69
C PRO A 46 7.20 15.74 -6.99
N GLN A 47 7.85 15.82 -5.82
CA GLN A 47 8.19 14.64 -5.03
C GLN A 47 6.90 14.03 -4.48
N ILE A 48 6.51 12.89 -5.02
CA ILE A 48 5.34 12.14 -4.55
C ILE A 48 5.67 11.61 -3.16
N SER A 49 4.81 11.88 -2.18
CA SER A 49 4.95 11.31 -0.85
C SER A 49 4.71 9.80 -0.90
N LEU A 50 5.59 9.06 -0.23
CA LEU A 50 5.47 7.62 -0.02
C LEU A 50 4.91 7.38 1.38
N TYR A 51 4.01 6.40 1.51
CA TYR A 51 3.57 5.94 2.81
C TYR A 51 4.62 5.02 3.44
N GLU A 52 4.68 5.03 4.77
CA GLU A 52 5.34 4.00 5.55
C GLU A 52 4.70 2.62 5.27
N PRO A 53 5.38 1.51 5.59
CA PRO A 53 4.85 0.18 5.39
C PRO A 53 3.43 0.02 5.97
N LEU A 54 2.49 -0.43 5.15
CA LEU A 54 1.10 -0.62 5.51
C LEU A 54 0.75 -2.11 5.50
N ASN A 55 0.10 -2.56 6.57
CA ASN A 55 -0.42 -3.91 6.69
C ASN A 55 -1.91 -3.91 6.34
N VAL A 56 -2.28 -4.59 5.25
CA VAL A 56 -3.66 -4.90 4.89
C VAL A 56 -4.05 -6.20 5.59
N GLN A 57 -4.77 -6.07 6.70
CA GLN A 57 -5.24 -7.18 7.52
C GLN A 57 -6.64 -7.60 7.08
N ILE A 58 -6.79 -8.88 6.74
CA ILE A 58 -8.07 -9.48 6.38
C ILE A 58 -8.41 -10.62 7.35
N LYS A 59 -9.65 -10.64 7.83
CA LYS A 59 -10.17 -11.62 8.78
C LYS A 59 -11.46 -12.24 8.26
N SER A 60 -11.63 -13.54 8.40
CA SER A 60 -12.89 -14.21 8.06
C SER A 60 -13.09 -15.48 8.89
N TYR A 61 -14.31 -16.01 8.83
CA TYR A 61 -14.63 -17.34 9.36
C TYR A 61 -14.34 -18.45 8.34
N ASP A 62 -14.42 -18.16 7.04
CA ASP A 62 -14.11 -19.12 5.96
C ASP A 62 -12.69 -18.91 5.43
N PHE A 63 -11.86 -19.92 5.67
CA PHE A 63 -10.47 -19.96 5.22
C PHE A 63 -10.31 -19.87 3.69
N THR A 64 -11.19 -20.50 2.92
CA THR A 64 -11.02 -20.62 1.47
C THR A 64 -11.22 -19.28 0.75
N VAL A 65 -12.24 -18.53 1.17
CA VAL A 65 -12.52 -17.18 0.70
C VAL A 65 -11.37 -16.24 1.08
N LEU A 66 -10.88 -16.36 2.32
CA LEU A 66 -9.77 -15.54 2.81
C LEU A 66 -8.49 -15.74 2.00
N GLU A 67 -8.11 -16.99 1.73
CA GLU A 67 -6.89 -17.30 0.99
C GLU A 67 -6.94 -16.75 -0.42
N LYS A 68 -8.09 -16.96 -1.08
CA LYS A 68 -8.31 -16.48 -2.44
C LYS A 68 -8.29 -14.96 -2.51
N PHE A 69 -8.86 -14.29 -1.50
CA PHE A 69 -8.87 -12.84 -1.43
C PHE A 69 -7.49 -12.27 -1.12
N SER A 70 -6.72 -12.89 -0.23
CA SER A 70 -5.31 -12.54 0.00
C SER A 70 -4.49 -12.57 -1.30
N GLY A 71 -4.62 -13.66 -2.08
CA GLY A 71 -3.95 -13.77 -3.38
C GLY A 71 -4.47 -12.77 -4.43
N TYR A 72 -5.73 -12.33 -4.33
CA TYR A 72 -6.28 -11.28 -5.18
C TYR A 72 -5.67 -9.91 -4.85
N ILE A 73 -5.53 -9.58 -3.57
CA ILE A 73 -4.87 -8.34 -3.11
C ILE A 73 -3.43 -8.30 -3.62
N HIS A 74 -2.67 -9.38 -3.43
CA HIS A 74 -1.29 -9.49 -3.89
C HIS A 74 -1.16 -9.23 -5.41
N LYS A 75 -1.95 -9.93 -6.22
CA LYS A 75 -1.94 -9.76 -7.68
C LYS A 75 -2.37 -8.36 -8.11
N THR A 76 -3.29 -7.74 -7.37
CA THR A 76 -3.73 -6.37 -7.65
C THR A 76 -2.61 -5.38 -7.37
N ALA A 77 -1.86 -5.56 -6.29
CA ALA A 77 -0.69 -4.75 -5.97
C ALA A 77 0.39 -4.89 -7.06
N GLU A 78 0.75 -6.13 -7.43
CA GLU A 78 1.72 -6.41 -8.50
C GLU A 78 1.30 -5.77 -9.84
N ASN A 79 0.03 -5.90 -10.22
CA ASN A 79 -0.50 -5.34 -11.46
C ASN A 79 -0.51 -3.80 -11.47
N MET A 80 -0.61 -3.17 -10.30
CA MET A 80 -0.55 -1.71 -10.14
C MET A 80 0.90 -1.20 -10.01
N GLY A 81 1.90 -2.09 -10.01
CA GLY A 81 3.30 -1.75 -9.80
C GLY A 81 3.57 -1.22 -8.40
N ILE A 82 2.89 -1.80 -7.40
CA ILE A 82 3.09 -1.56 -5.97
C ILE A 82 3.92 -2.70 -5.42
N GLU A 83 4.92 -2.40 -4.60
CA GLU A 83 5.79 -3.41 -3.98
C GLU A 83 5.13 -4.05 -2.75
N VAL A 84 5.20 -5.38 -2.68
CA VAL A 84 4.69 -6.17 -1.57
C VAL A 84 5.89 -6.85 -0.91
N ASP A 85 6.11 -6.55 0.37
CA ASP A 85 7.29 -7.02 1.12
C ASP A 85 7.07 -8.43 1.67
N ASP A 86 6.00 -8.62 2.45
CA ASP A 86 5.64 -9.95 2.99
C ASP A 86 4.12 -10.19 2.95
N CYS A 87 3.77 -11.47 2.86
CA CYS A 87 2.41 -11.99 2.95
C CYS A 87 2.38 -13.15 3.94
N TRP A 88 1.74 -12.94 5.10
CA TRP A 88 1.74 -13.93 6.16
C TRP A 88 0.35 -14.27 6.70
N ALA A 89 0.30 -15.42 7.37
CA ALA A 89 -0.85 -15.87 8.12
C ALA A 89 -0.66 -15.59 9.61
N ALA A 90 -1.68 -15.06 10.25
CA ALA A 90 -1.71 -14.97 11.70
C ALA A 90 -2.29 -16.26 12.30
N PRO A 91 -1.94 -16.61 13.55
CA PRO A 91 -2.48 -17.80 14.20
C PRO A 91 -4.01 -17.69 14.37
N CYS A 92 -4.71 -18.79 14.04
CA CYS A 92 -6.17 -18.87 14.08
C CYS A 92 -6.72 -18.69 15.52
N LYS A 93 -7.71 -17.81 15.69
CA LYS A 93 -8.42 -17.61 16.96
C LYS A 93 -9.64 -18.51 17.04
N LYS A 94 -9.67 -19.42 18.02
CA LYS A 94 -10.77 -20.36 18.22
C LYS A 94 -11.70 -19.85 19.32
N TYR A 95 -12.96 -19.65 18.99
CA TYR A 95 -14.00 -19.22 19.91
C TYR A 95 -14.97 -20.36 20.18
N LYS A 96 -15.20 -20.62 21.46
CA LYS A 96 -16.20 -21.57 21.93
C LYS A 96 -17.43 -20.78 22.39
N ILE A 97 -18.45 -20.75 21.54
CA ILE A 97 -19.70 -20.04 21.80
C ILE A 97 -20.69 -21.00 22.42
N GLN A 98 -21.27 -20.61 23.55
CA GLN A 98 -22.26 -21.41 24.26
C GLN A 98 -23.55 -20.61 24.38
N THR A 99 -24.66 -21.21 23.98
CA THR A 99 -26.00 -20.67 24.26
C THR A 99 -26.54 -21.35 25.51
N PHE A 100 -27.21 -20.56 26.35
CA PHE A 100 -27.85 -21.04 27.56
C PHE A 100 -29.35 -21.12 27.37
N LYS A 101 -29.98 -22.06 28.07
CA LYS A 101 -31.44 -22.13 28.08
C LYS A 101 -32.02 -20.84 28.69
N PRO A 102 -33.21 -20.40 28.23
CA PRO A 102 -33.88 -19.26 28.84
C PRO A 102 -34.02 -19.43 30.36
N PHE A 103 -33.62 -18.41 31.11
CA PHE A 103 -33.67 -18.38 32.57
C PHE A 103 -32.86 -19.47 33.29
N SER A 104 -31.82 -20.04 32.64
CA SER A 104 -30.96 -21.06 33.25
C SER A 104 -29.49 -20.84 32.90
N ALA A 105 -28.59 -21.30 33.76
CA ALA A 105 -27.15 -21.38 33.47
C ALA A 105 -26.77 -22.69 32.75
N GLN A 106 -27.75 -23.55 32.44
CA GLN A 106 -27.49 -24.79 31.71
C GLN A 106 -27.20 -24.49 30.23
N VAL A 107 -26.06 -24.98 29.74
CA VAL A 107 -25.68 -24.90 28.33
C VAL A 107 -26.67 -25.72 27.50
N GLU A 108 -27.23 -25.09 26.47
CA GLU A 108 -28.16 -25.68 25.53
C GLU A 108 -27.43 -26.18 24.28
N SER A 109 -26.66 -25.29 23.65
CA SER A 109 -25.89 -25.62 22.45
C SER A 109 -24.51 -25.00 22.50
N GLN A 110 -23.57 -25.63 21.81
CA GLN A 110 -22.18 -25.20 21.77
C GLN A 110 -21.68 -25.20 20.33
N TYR A 111 -21.09 -24.08 19.91
CA TYR A 111 -20.51 -23.89 18.58
C TYR A 111 -19.02 -23.54 18.72
N ASN A 112 -18.22 -24.01 17.77
CA ASN A 112 -16.82 -23.63 17.65
C ASN A 112 -16.67 -22.77 16.41
N LEU A 113 -16.33 -21.49 16.58
CA LEU A 113 -16.02 -20.58 15.48
C LEU A 113 -14.53 -20.33 15.42
N ASN A 114 -13.96 -20.47 14.23
CA ASN A 114 -12.56 -20.20 13.96
C ASN A 114 -12.47 -18.90 13.16
N ILE A 115 -11.65 -17.96 13.61
CA ILE A 115 -11.33 -16.76 12.85
C ILE A 115 -9.92 -16.91 12.30
N TYR A 116 -9.84 -16.88 10.98
CA TYR A 116 -8.61 -16.89 10.21
C TYR A 116 -8.22 -15.46 9.85
N GLU A 117 -6.92 -15.24 9.75
CA GLU A 117 -6.37 -13.92 9.48
C GLU A 117 -5.18 -14.03 8.51
N ARG A 118 -5.18 -13.18 7.49
CA ARG A 118 -4.07 -12.99 6.56
C ARG A 118 -3.69 -11.52 6.51
N ASN A 119 -2.41 -11.25 6.37
CA ASN A 119 -1.85 -9.91 6.31
C ASN A 119 -1.00 -9.80 5.04
N VAL A 120 -1.19 -8.71 4.31
CA VAL A 120 -0.38 -8.34 3.14
C VAL A 120 0.29 -7.01 3.45
N GLN A 121 1.62 -6.99 3.48
CA GLN A 121 2.40 -5.79 3.74
C GLN A 121 2.83 -5.13 2.44
N VAL A 122 2.43 -3.88 2.30
CA VAL A 122 2.75 -3.04 1.16
C VAL A 122 3.80 -2.03 1.59
N VAL A 123 4.86 -1.88 0.78
CA VAL A 123 5.96 -0.93 1.02
C VAL A 123 6.03 0.06 -0.14
N ASP A 124 6.59 1.24 0.12
CA ASP A 124 6.80 2.30 -0.87
C ASP A 124 5.53 2.67 -1.66
N LEU A 125 4.40 2.70 -0.96
CA LEU A 125 3.13 3.04 -1.56
C LEU A 125 3.04 4.54 -1.86
N GLU A 126 3.01 4.90 -3.13
CA GLU A 126 2.79 6.27 -3.58
C GLU A 126 1.43 6.82 -3.14
N SER A 127 1.40 8.06 -2.66
CA SER A 127 0.18 8.73 -2.21
C SER A 127 -0.92 8.83 -3.29
N THR A 128 -0.53 8.94 -4.56
CA THR A 128 -1.43 8.93 -5.72
C THR A 128 -2.05 7.57 -6.00
N LYS A 129 -1.33 6.46 -5.75
CA LYS A 129 -1.80 5.09 -6.04
C LYS A 129 -2.62 4.49 -4.90
N ALA A 130 -2.33 4.87 -3.65
CA ALA A 130 -3.02 4.36 -2.46
C ALA A 130 -4.56 4.42 -2.50
N PRO A 131 -5.20 5.57 -2.80
CA PRO A 131 -6.66 5.64 -2.81
C PRO A 131 -7.28 4.74 -3.88
N LEU A 132 -6.63 4.64 -5.06
CA LEU A 132 -7.09 3.76 -6.13
C LEU A 132 -6.98 2.28 -5.73
N PHE A 133 -5.86 1.90 -5.12
CA PHE A 133 -5.61 0.55 -4.64
C PHE A 133 -6.66 0.11 -3.61
N PHE A 134 -6.88 0.92 -2.57
CA PHE A 134 -7.87 0.61 -1.55
C PHE A 134 -9.30 0.62 -2.09
N HIS A 135 -9.61 1.50 -3.04
CA HIS A 135 -10.93 1.53 -3.68
C HIS A 135 -11.22 0.24 -4.45
N ILE A 136 -10.25 -0.26 -5.23
CA ILE A 136 -10.39 -1.51 -5.98
C ILE A 136 -10.60 -2.69 -5.02
N ILE A 137 -9.80 -2.77 -3.95
CA ILE A 137 -9.91 -3.86 -2.97
C ILE A 137 -11.25 -3.79 -2.23
N GLN A 138 -11.69 -2.59 -1.84
CA GLN A 138 -12.99 -2.41 -1.17
C GLN A 138 -14.15 -2.82 -2.09
N ALA A 139 -14.08 -2.50 -3.38
CA ALA A 139 -15.10 -2.90 -4.36
C ALA A 139 -15.12 -4.42 -4.59
N ALA A 140 -13.98 -5.10 -4.42
CA ALA A 140 -13.84 -6.54 -4.58
C ALA A 140 -13.98 -7.34 -3.26
N LEU A 141 -14.34 -6.68 -2.15
CA LEU A 141 -14.40 -7.31 -0.83
C LEU A 141 -15.50 -8.38 -0.78
N PRO A 142 -15.17 -9.66 -0.52
CA PRO A 142 -16.16 -10.73 -0.42
C PRO A 142 -17.01 -10.62 0.84
N GLU A 143 -18.18 -11.24 0.81
CA GLU A 143 -19.03 -11.37 2.00
C GLU A 143 -18.33 -12.14 3.12
N GLY A 144 -18.55 -11.71 4.37
CA GLY A 144 -17.97 -12.37 5.55
C GLY A 144 -16.47 -12.17 5.73
N VAL A 145 -15.82 -11.33 4.92
CA VAL A 145 -14.43 -10.88 5.10
C VAL A 145 -14.41 -9.47 5.65
N ASN A 146 -13.70 -9.27 6.76
CA ASN A 146 -13.45 -7.96 7.34
C ASN A 146 -12.02 -7.53 6.98
N MET A 147 -11.88 -6.38 6.34
CA MET A 147 -10.61 -5.76 6.01
C MET A 147 -10.29 -4.60 6.94
N THR A 148 -9.04 -4.47 7.35
CA THR A 148 -8.52 -3.37 8.17
C THR A 148 -7.15 -2.99 7.65
N VAL A 149 -6.93 -1.70 7.42
CA VAL A 149 -5.63 -1.17 7.00
C VAL A 149 -5.02 -0.48 8.19
N LYS A 150 -3.79 -0.86 8.55
CA LYS A 150 -3.03 -0.28 9.66
C LYS A 150 -1.57 -0.05 9.25
N PRO A 151 -0.90 0.95 9.83
CA PRO A 151 0.56 1.04 9.75
C PRO A 151 1.19 -0.24 10.29
N HIS A 152 2.35 -0.62 9.74
CA HIS A 152 3.14 -1.71 10.29
C HIS A 152 3.65 -1.36 11.69
N ASP A 153 3.50 -2.29 12.63
CA ASP A 153 3.93 -2.14 14.02
C ASP A 153 4.64 -3.43 14.47
N ASP A 154 5.70 -3.28 15.26
CA ASP A 154 6.53 -4.40 15.71
C ASP A 154 5.72 -5.43 16.53
N THR A 155 4.65 -4.97 17.19
CA THR A 155 3.76 -5.84 17.98
C THR A 155 3.03 -6.87 17.13
N ASP A 156 2.75 -6.56 15.86
CA ASP A 156 2.12 -7.49 14.92
C ASP A 156 3.10 -8.58 14.48
N GLU A 157 4.39 -8.25 14.42
CA GLU A 157 5.45 -9.21 14.13
C GLU A 157 5.67 -10.12 15.33
N GLU A 158 5.75 -9.58 16.55
CA GLU A 158 5.86 -10.36 17.78
C GLU A 158 4.74 -11.39 17.92
N HIS A 159 3.49 -11.02 17.59
CA HIS A 159 2.34 -11.91 17.65
C HIS A 159 2.41 -13.07 16.64
N ARG A 160 3.25 -12.96 15.60
CA ARG A 160 3.51 -14.07 14.65
C ARG A 160 4.30 -15.20 15.32
N TYR A 161 5.19 -14.86 16.24
CA TYR A 161 6.11 -15.81 16.87
C TYR A 161 5.52 -16.45 18.13
N VAL A 162 6.00 -17.66 18.44
CA VAL A 162 5.63 -18.35 19.69
C VAL A 162 6.37 -17.70 20.84
N PRO A 163 5.70 -17.30 21.94
CA PRO A 163 6.36 -16.66 23.07
C PRO A 163 7.33 -17.64 23.78
N ASP A 164 8.52 -17.13 24.12
CA ASP A 164 9.52 -17.88 24.89
C ASP A 164 9.18 -17.86 26.38
N LEU A 165 8.56 -18.96 26.85
CA LEU A 165 8.11 -19.11 28.23
C LEU A 165 9.29 -19.14 29.22
N GLU A 166 10.43 -19.70 28.85
CA GLU A 166 11.61 -19.78 29.74
C GLU A 166 12.22 -18.40 29.93
N LEU A 167 12.37 -17.64 28.85
CA LEU A 167 12.85 -16.25 28.90
C LEU A 167 11.93 -15.39 29.78
N THR A 168 10.61 -15.52 29.61
CA THR A 168 9.65 -14.76 30.45
C THR A 168 9.74 -15.16 31.92
N GLN A 169 9.92 -16.45 32.24
CA GLN A 169 10.12 -16.92 33.63
C GLN A 169 11.40 -16.34 34.23
N LEU A 170 12.53 -16.42 33.52
CA LEU A 170 13.82 -15.87 33.97
C LEU A 170 13.74 -14.35 34.20
N LYS A 171 13.04 -13.61 33.33
CA LYS A 171 12.78 -12.17 33.52
C LYS A 171 11.97 -11.90 34.80
N ASN A 172 10.95 -12.71 35.08
CA ASN A 172 10.13 -12.59 36.28
C ASN A 172 10.91 -12.91 37.56
N GLU A 173 11.75 -13.95 37.52
CA GLU A 173 12.65 -14.30 38.63
C GLU A 173 13.65 -13.17 38.89
N LEU A 174 14.30 -12.66 37.85
CA LEU A 174 15.24 -11.54 37.95
C LEU A 174 14.56 -10.28 38.53
N SER A 175 13.34 -9.97 38.10
CA SER A 175 12.55 -8.88 38.67
C SER A 175 12.25 -9.10 40.15
N SER A 176 11.97 -10.34 40.55
CA SER A 176 11.69 -10.70 41.95
C SER A 176 12.94 -10.60 42.83
N LEU A 177 14.12 -10.84 42.25
CA LEU A 177 15.43 -10.74 42.90
C LEU A 177 16.00 -9.30 42.94
N GLY A 178 15.25 -8.30 42.47
CA GLY A 178 15.62 -6.89 42.60
C GLY A 178 16.15 -6.22 41.32
N GLY A 179 15.98 -6.85 40.14
CA GLY A 179 16.32 -6.23 38.86
C GLY A 179 17.81 -6.30 38.52
N PRO A 180 18.21 -5.83 37.33
CA PRO A 180 19.61 -5.75 36.95
C PRO A 180 20.35 -4.80 37.90
N THR A 181 21.42 -5.27 38.54
CA THR A 181 22.31 -4.38 39.29
C THR A 181 22.97 -3.41 38.30
N ALA A 182 22.57 -2.14 38.34
CA ALA A 182 23.20 -1.09 37.55
C ALA A 182 24.65 -0.95 38.03
N THR A 183 25.59 -1.58 37.32
CA THR A 183 27.01 -1.36 37.50
C THR A 183 27.30 0.09 37.11
N LYS A 184 27.41 0.98 38.10
CA LYS A 184 27.90 2.34 37.90
C LYS A 184 29.31 2.25 37.31
N GLY A 185 29.44 2.46 36.01
CA GLY A 185 30.73 2.69 35.37
C GLY A 185 31.35 3.94 36.00
N LYS A 186 32.32 3.75 36.89
CA LYS A 186 33.20 4.81 37.36
C LYS A 186 34.05 5.26 36.16
N ARG A 187 33.78 6.46 35.65
CA ARG A 187 34.80 7.29 35.01
C ARG A 187 35.66 7.94 36.08
#